data_AF-A0A847W9C6-F1
#
_entry.id   AF-A0A847W9C6-F1
#
_cell.length_a   1.000
_cell.length_b   1.000
_cell.length_c   1.000
_cell.angle_alpha   90.00
_cell.angle_beta   90.00
_cell.angle_gamma   90.00
#
_symmetry.space_group_name_H-M   'P 1'
#
loop_
_entity.id
_entity.type
_entity.pdbx_description
1 polymer ?
#
loop_
_entity_poly.entity_id
_entity_poly.type
_entity_poly.pdbx_seq_one_letter_code
_entity_poly.pdbx_strand_id
1 'polypeptide(L)'
;MTASPSELVVMLYDACIKNLKLADISLTERNDKDGANTYFIKAQKIIMELVNSLDTSFPISEQLLEIYDFLLKSIREMNIKKNVDSLPGILDILTSMRDTWEAAAKSLSRGTSEVG
;
A
#
# COMPACT_ATOMS: atom_id res chain seq x y z
N MET A 1 -15.47 8.19 16.54
CA MET A 1 -14.02 7.93 16.69
C MET A 1 -13.37 8.24 15.35
N THR A 2 -12.43 9.18 15.31
CA THR A 2 -11.65 9.52 14.11
C THR A 2 -10.29 8.84 14.20
N ALA A 3 -9.87 8.14 13.15
CA ALA A 3 -8.53 7.55 13.09
C ALA A 3 -7.46 8.65 13.10
N SER A 4 -6.35 8.40 13.78
CA SER A 4 -5.16 9.25 13.73
C SER A 4 -4.48 9.18 12.35
N PRO A 5 -3.64 10.17 11.98
CA PRO A 5 -2.94 10.16 10.69
C PRO A 5 -2.13 8.88 10.43
N SER A 6 -1.48 8.34 11.45
CA SER A 6 -0.69 7.10 11.32
C SER A 6 -1.58 5.86 11.14
N GLU A 7 -2.73 5.79 11.82
CA GLU A 7 -3.72 4.74 11.59
C GLU A 7 -4.31 4.81 10.17
N LEU A 8 -4.52 6.01 9.63
CA LEU A 8 -4.98 6.19 8.25
C LEU A 8 -3.98 5.63 7.24
N VAL A 9 -2.67 5.85 7.46
CA VAL A 9 -1.61 5.29 6.60
C VAL A 9 -1.64 3.75 6.63
N VAL A 10 -1.77 3.14 7.81
CA VAL A 10 -1.90 1.67 7.95
C VAL A 10 -3.14 1.16 7.21
N MET A 11 -4.28 1.85 7.34
CA MET A 11 -5.51 1.50 6.62
C MET A 11 -5.37 1.60 5.10
N LEU A 12 -4.60 2.57 4.60
CA LEU A 12 -4.29 2.68 3.16
C LEU A 12 -3.50 1.47 2.68
N TYR A 13 -2.45 1.04 3.40
CA TYR A 13 -1.73 -0.18 3.04
C TYR A 13 -2.62 -1.43 3.07
N ASP A 14 -3.44 -1.60 4.11
CA ASP A 14 -4.38 -2.71 4.23
C ASP A 14 -5.37 -2.74 3.05
N ALA A 15 -5.89 -1.57 2.67
CA ALA A 15 -6.76 -1.43 1.52
C ALA A 15 -6.03 -1.74 0.20
N CYS A 16 -4.77 -1.32 0.04
CA CYS A 16 -3.97 -1.62 -1.14
C CYS A 16 -3.76 -3.14 -1.29
N ILE A 17 -3.29 -3.79 -0.23
CA ILE A 17 -3.09 -5.25 -0.14
C ILE A 17 -4.38 -5.99 -0.48
N LYS A 18 -5.51 -5.58 0.12
CA LYS A 18 -6.83 -6.17 -0.14
C LYS A 18 -7.20 -6.05 -1.62
N ASN A 19 -7.04 -4.88 -2.23
CA ASN A 19 -7.37 -4.70 -3.65
C ASN A 19 -6.48 -5.58 -4.54
N LEU A 20 -5.19 -5.71 -4.26
CA LEU A 20 -4.31 -6.59 -5.05
C LEU A 20 -4.71 -8.06 -4.96
N LYS A 21 -5.07 -8.55 -3.77
CA LYS A 21 -5.61 -9.92 -3.59
C LYS A 21 -6.93 -10.13 -4.33
N LEU A 22 -7.81 -9.13 -4.34
CA LEU A 22 -9.06 -9.20 -5.11
C LEU A 22 -8.82 -9.16 -6.63
N ALA A 23 -7.78 -8.44 -7.08
CA ALA A 23 -7.38 -8.44 -8.49
C ALA A 23 -6.91 -9.83 -8.92
N ASP A 24 -6.09 -10.49 -8.09
CA ASP A 24 -5.64 -11.87 -8.30
C ASP A 24 -6.81 -12.85 -8.40
N ILE A 25 -7.68 -12.89 -7.39
CA ILE A 25 -8.89 -13.73 -7.39
C ILE A 25 -9.74 -13.49 -8.64
N SER A 26 -9.87 -12.23 -9.08
CA SER A 26 -10.63 -11.88 -10.29
C SER A 26 -10.00 -12.50 -11.53
N LEU A 27 -8.67 -12.54 -11.65
CA LEU A 27 -7.97 -13.17 -12.77
C LEU A 27 -7.98 -14.69 -12.70
N THR A 28 -7.59 -15.26 -11.56
CA THR A 28 -7.26 -16.69 -11.43
C THR A 28 -8.47 -17.57 -11.19
N GLU A 29 -9.46 -17.09 -10.44
CA GLU A 29 -10.64 -17.88 -10.10
C GLU A 29 -11.86 -17.53 -10.96
N ARG A 30 -12.01 -16.26 -11.34
CA ARG A 30 -13.22 -15.76 -12.01
C ARG A 30 -13.05 -15.50 -13.50
N ASN A 31 -11.82 -15.47 -14.01
CA ASN A 31 -11.50 -15.06 -15.37
C ASN A 31 -12.10 -13.67 -15.73
N ASP A 32 -12.23 -12.79 -14.73
CA ASP A 32 -12.82 -11.45 -14.82
C ASP A 32 -11.71 -10.39 -14.94
N LYS A 33 -11.34 -10.08 -16.18
CA LYS A 33 -10.27 -9.11 -16.47
C LYS A 33 -10.65 -7.67 -16.15
N ASP A 34 -11.94 -7.33 -16.21
CA ASP A 34 -12.46 -5.99 -15.95
C ASP A 34 -12.58 -5.72 -14.45
N GLY A 35 -13.03 -6.71 -13.69
CA GLY A 35 -12.96 -6.70 -12.23
C GLY A 35 -11.52 -6.59 -11.74
N ALA A 36 -10.61 -7.38 -12.30
CA ALA A 36 -9.18 -7.27 -11.99
C ALA A 36 -8.62 -5.87 -12.28
N ASN A 37 -8.94 -5.29 -13.46
CA ASN A 37 -8.56 -3.93 -13.81
C ASN A 37 -9.05 -2.90 -12.78
N THR A 38 -10.30 -3.03 -12.36
CA THR A 38 -10.91 -2.15 -11.36
C THR A 38 -10.13 -2.19 -10.04
N TYR A 39 -9.77 -3.38 -9.56
CA TYR A 39 -9.01 -3.53 -8.32
C TYR A 39 -7.56 -3.03 -8.46
N PHE A 40 -6.88 -3.29 -9.57
CA PHE A 40 -5.55 -2.74 -9.82
C PHE A 40 -5.52 -1.22 -9.88
N ILE A 41 -6.54 -0.58 -10.49
CA ILE A 41 -6.65 0.88 -10.51
C ILE A 41 -6.87 1.43 -9.09
N LYS A 42 -7.70 0.75 -8.27
CA LYS A 42 -7.89 1.15 -6.86
C LYS A 42 -6.58 1.06 -6.08
N ALA A 43 -5.81 -0.01 -6.23
CA ALA A 43 -4.50 -0.14 -5.60
C ALA A 43 -3.54 0.99 -6.04
N GLN A 44 -3.44 1.28 -7.34
CA GLN A 44 -2.61 2.38 -7.85
C GLN A 44 -3.01 3.75 -7.29
N LYS A 45 -4.32 4.03 -7.17
CA LYS A 45 -4.81 5.28 -6.56
C LYS A 45 -4.39 5.40 -5.10
N ILE A 46 -4.40 4.31 -4.35
CA ILE A 46 -3.96 4.30 -2.96
C ILE A 46 -2.45 4.59 -2.86
N ILE A 47 -1.62 3.97 -3.70
CA ILE A 47 -0.18 4.28 -3.71
C ILE A 47 0.07 5.74 -4.11
N MET A 48 -0.68 6.28 -5.06
CA MET A 48 -0.59 7.70 -5.42
C MET A 48 -0.98 8.63 -4.27
N GLU A 49 -1.98 8.25 -3.47
CA GLU A 49 -2.36 9.00 -2.26
C GLU A 49 -1.23 9.00 -1.23
N LEU A 50 -0.57 7.84 -1.02
CA LEU A 50 0.60 7.75 -0.15
C LEU A 50 1.74 8.66 -0.64
N VAL A 51 2.02 8.67 -1.94
CA VAL A 51 3.00 9.59 -2.56
C VAL A 51 2.63 11.04 -2.29
N ASN A 52 1.38 11.43 -2.53
CA ASN A 52 0.91 12.81 -2.33
C ASN A 52 0.93 13.25 -0.86
N SER A 53 0.89 12.29 0.08
CA SER A 53 0.95 12.55 1.51
C SER A 53 2.38 12.69 2.06
N LEU A 54 3.41 12.40 1.26
CA LEU A 54 4.80 12.50 1.70
C LEU A 54 5.24 13.96 1.88
N ASP A 55 5.88 14.24 3.00
CA ASP A 55 6.65 15.46 3.19
C ASP A 55 8.07 15.27 2.63
N THR A 56 8.34 15.91 1.50
CA THR A 56 9.61 15.81 0.78
C THR A 56 10.77 16.57 1.43
N SER A 57 10.54 17.26 2.55
CA SER A 57 11.62 17.90 3.31
C SER A 57 12.48 16.89 4.11
N PHE A 58 11.96 15.68 4.33
CA PHE A 58 12.67 14.62 5.04
C PHE A 58 13.51 13.74 4.10
N PRO A 59 14.77 13.40 4.43
CA PRO A 59 15.62 12.56 3.57
C PRO A 59 15.05 11.17 3.23
N ILE A 60 14.23 10.60 4.12
CA ILE A 60 13.60 9.29 3.90
C ILE A 60 12.54 9.33 2.78
N SER A 61 12.03 10.52 2.44
CA SER A 61 11.01 10.69 1.40
C SER A 61 11.50 10.22 0.03
N GLU A 62 12.77 10.42 -0.31
CA GLU A 62 13.36 9.97 -1.58
C GLU A 62 13.32 8.44 -1.70
N GLN A 63 13.70 7.73 -0.64
CA GLN A 63 13.66 6.26 -0.60
C GLN A 63 12.22 5.73 -0.69
N LEU A 64 11.27 6.39 -0.02
CA LEU A 64 9.85 6.02 -0.10
C LEU A 64 9.28 6.26 -1.51
N LEU A 65 9.66 7.36 -2.16
CA LEU A 65 9.25 7.67 -3.52
C LEU A 65 9.76 6.61 -4.52
N GLU A 66 11.00 6.14 -4.38
CA GLU A 66 11.54 5.06 -5.21
C GLU A 66 10.74 3.75 -5.05
N ILE A 67 10.40 3.40 -3.81
CA ILE A 67 9.60 2.21 -3.52
C ILE A 67 8.20 2.36 -4.12
N TYR A 68 7.55 3.51 -3.95
CA TYR A 68 6.21 3.76 -4.49
C TYR A 68 6.19 3.77 -6.03
N ASP A 69 7.20 4.32 -6.68
CA ASP A 69 7.34 4.27 -8.13
C ASP A 69 7.51 2.84 -8.64
N PHE A 70 8.35 2.03 -7.96
CA PHE A 70 8.47 0.60 -8.25
C PHE A 70 7.13 -0.13 -8.13
N LEU A 71 6.42 0.05 -7.00
CA LEU A 71 5.11 -0.56 -6.76
C LEU A 71 4.09 -0.15 -7.84
N LEU A 72 4.02 1.13 -8.21
CA LEU A 72 3.13 1.61 -9.27
C LEU A 72 3.44 0.97 -10.63
N LYS A 73 4.72 0.87 -10.99
CA LYS A 73 5.17 0.23 -12.23
C LYS A 73 4.79 -1.25 -12.27
N SER A 74 5.08 -1.99 -11.21
CA SER A 74 4.76 -3.42 -11.13
C SER A 74 3.25 -3.67 -11.16
N ILE A 75 2.46 -2.91 -10.41
CA ILE A 75 0.99 -3.05 -10.42
C ILE A 75 0.42 -2.75 -11.81
N ARG A 76 0.92 -1.70 -12.47
CA ARG A 76 0.51 -1.36 -13.84
C ARG A 76 0.86 -2.46 -14.82
N GLU A 77 2.07 -3.01 -14.73
CA GLU A 77 2.52 -4.10 -15.60
C GLU A 77 1.67 -5.36 -15.42
N MET A 78 1.39 -5.76 -14.16
CA MET A 78 0.49 -6.87 -13.86
C MET A 78 -0.90 -6.64 -14.46
N ASN A 79 -1.42 -5.41 -14.36
CA ASN A 79 -2.73 -5.08 -14.91
C ASN A 79 -2.76 -5.13 -16.44
N ILE A 80 -1.74 -4.60 -17.12
CA ILE A 80 -1.65 -4.61 -18.59
C ILE A 80 -1.52 -6.04 -19.10
N LYS A 81 -0.59 -6.81 -18.52
CA LYS A 81 -0.29 -8.18 -18.94
C LYS A 81 -1.31 -9.20 -18.45
N LYS A 82 -2.13 -8.84 -17.46
CA LYS A 82 -3.03 -9.75 -16.73
C LYS A 82 -2.27 -10.97 -16.19
N ASN A 83 -1.04 -10.74 -15.75
CA ASN A 83 -0.13 -11.71 -15.17
C ASN A 83 0.24 -11.22 -13.77
N VAL A 84 0.13 -12.09 -12.77
CA VAL A 84 0.33 -11.76 -11.35
C VAL A 84 1.52 -12.51 -10.73
N ASP A 85 2.46 -12.96 -11.56
CA ASP A 85 3.62 -13.75 -11.09
C ASP A 85 4.47 -12.97 -10.08
N SER A 86 4.55 -11.64 -10.23
CA SER A 86 5.25 -10.75 -9.30
C SER A 86 4.46 -10.41 -8.03
N LEU A 87 3.17 -10.76 -7.95
CA LEU A 87 2.30 -10.32 -6.86
C LEU A 87 2.80 -10.71 -5.46
N PRO A 88 3.33 -11.92 -5.20
CA PRO A 88 3.81 -12.29 -3.86
C PRO A 88 4.86 -11.30 -3.32
N GLY A 89 5.86 -10.96 -4.13
CA GLY A 89 6.89 -10.00 -3.73
C GLY A 89 6.35 -8.58 -3.51
N ILE A 90 5.34 -8.17 -4.27
CA ILE A 90 4.65 -6.89 -4.08
C ILE A 90 3.87 -6.87 -2.76
N LEU A 91 3.21 -7.97 -2.42
CA LEU A 91 2.50 -8.11 -1.14
C LEU A 91 3.44 -8.11 0.05
N ASP A 92 4.63 -8.72 -0.07
CA ASP A 92 5.64 -8.73 0.99
C ASP A 92 6.16 -7.32 1.28
N ILE A 93 6.47 -6.54 0.25
CA ILE A 93 6.89 -5.13 0.39
C ILE A 93 5.80 -4.33 1.10
N LEU A 94 4.56 -4.41 0.61
CA LEU A 94 3.44 -3.66 1.19
C LEU A 94 3.17 -4.06 2.64
N THR A 95 3.25 -5.35 2.97
CA THR A 95 3.05 -5.86 4.33
C THR A 95 4.15 -5.38 5.25
N SER A 96 5.41 -5.42 4.82
CA SER A 96 6.54 -4.92 5.61
C SER A 96 6.43 -3.42 5.89
N MET A 97 6.03 -2.61 4.90
CA MET A 97 5.79 -1.18 5.09
C MET A 97 4.64 -0.94 6.08
N ARG A 98 3.52 -1.65 5.91
CA ARG A 98 2.35 -1.58 6.78
C ARG A 98 2.70 -1.87 8.24
N ASP A 99 3.43 -2.94 8.49
CA ASP A 99 3.84 -3.35 9.83
C ASP A 99 4.81 -2.34 10.47
N THR A 100 5.70 -1.76 9.66
CA THR A 100 6.60 -0.70 10.11
C THR A 100 5.81 0.53 10.56
N TRP A 101 4.82 0.97 9.77
CA TRP A 101 3.95 2.10 10.13
C TRP A 101 3.07 1.79 11.34
N GLU A 102 2.58 0.57 11.47
CA GLU A 102 1.81 0.15 12.65
C GLU A 102 2.66 0.18 13.93
N ALA A 103 3.91 -0.29 13.86
CA ALA A 103 4.85 -0.24 14.97
C ALA A 103 5.20 1.20 15.37
N ALA A 104 5.39 2.09 14.38
CA ALA A 104 5.61 3.51 14.61
C ALA A 104 4.39 4.19 15.28
N ALA A 105 3.18 3.90 14.80
CA ALA A 105 1.94 4.41 15.37
C ALA A 105 1.78 3.99 16.85
N LYS A 106 2.05 2.72 17.17
CA LYS A 106 2.00 2.20 18.54
C LYS A 106 3.04 2.86 19.45
N SER A 107 4.26 3.08 18.94
CA SER A 107 5.35 3.73 19.71
C SER A 107 5.01 5.18 20.05
N LEU A 108 4.41 5.93 19.12
CA LEU A 108 3.94 7.30 19.37
C LEU A 108 2.83 7.36 20.44
N SER A 109 1.93 6.37 20.47
CA SER A 109 0.89 6.30 21.50
C SER A 109 1.45 6.05 22.92
N ARG A 110 2.56 5.31 23.03
CA ARG A 110 3.17 4.96 24.32
C ARG A 110 4.00 6.09 24.93
N GLY A 111 4.61 6.94 24.10
CA GLY A 111 5.44 8.07 24.56
C GLY A 111 4.68 9.20 25.28
N THR A 112 3.34 9.16 25.31
CA THR A 112 2.53 10.21 25.96
C THR A 112 2.19 9.87 27.42
N SER A 113 2.60 8.71 27.93
CA SER A 113 2.20 8.20 29.27
C SER A 113 3.28 8.31 30.36
N GLU A 114 4.44 8.91 30.10
CA GLU A 114 5.56 8.99 31.07
C GLU A 114 5.97 10.42 31.48
N VAL A 115 5.05 11.39 31.39
CA VAL A 115 5.24 12.70 32.05
C VAL A 115 4.10 12.91 33.04
N GLY A 116 4.30 12.43 34.27
CA GLY A 116 3.42 12.59 35.42
C GLY A 116 4.23 12.57 36.71
#